data_AF-A0A960SVR2-F1
#
_entry.id   AF-A0A960SVR2-F1
#
_cell.length_a   1.000
_cell.length_b   1.000
_cell.length_c   1.000
_cell.angle_alpha   90.00
_cell.angle_beta   90.00
_cell.angle_gamma   90.00
#
_symmetry.space_group_name_H-M   'P 1'
#
loop_
_entity.id
_entity.type
_entity.pdbx_description
1 polymer ?
#
loop_
_entity_poly.entity_id
_entity_poly.type
_entity_poly.pdbx_seq_one_letter_code
_entity_poly.pdbx_strand_id
1 'polypeptide(L)' 'MNSIKATVNDILREWRDLWPGGLREEEYSTLNLMAHCRQGALGYNQARCGGCRHQEWYASSCGNRHCPNCLGPRQAEWSE' A
#
# COMPACT_ATOMS: atom_id res chain seq x y z
N MET A 1 -3.95 -18.66 -19.32
CA MET A 1 -3.40 -18.35 -17.97
C MET A 1 -3.53 -16.85 -17.77
N ASN A 2 -4.42 -16.42 -16.87
CA ASN A 2 -4.53 -15.00 -16.53
C ASN A 2 -3.20 -14.59 -15.89
N SER A 3 -2.43 -13.75 -16.57
CA SER A 3 -1.21 -13.17 -16.01
C SER A 3 -1.63 -12.23 -14.89
N ILE A 4 -1.59 -12.71 -13.65
CA ILE A 4 -1.78 -11.86 -12.47
C ILE A 4 -0.62 -10.88 -12.49
N LYS A 5 -0.92 -9.61 -12.84
CA LYS A 5 0.05 -8.53 -12.66
C LYS A 5 0.19 -8.27 -11.17
N ALA A 6 1.12 -8.98 -10.51
CA ALA A 6 1.45 -8.74 -9.11
C ALA A 6 2.15 -7.38 -8.99
N THR A 7 1.68 -6.52 -8.07
CA THR A 7 2.39 -5.30 -7.71
C THR A 7 3.57 -5.61 -6.78
N VAL A 8 4.49 -4.67 -6.61
CA VAL A 8 5.57 -4.79 -5.60
C VAL A 8 4.99 -5.07 -4.21
N ASN A 9 3.90 -4.38 -3.84
CA ASN A 9 3.23 -4.57 -2.55
C ASN A 9 2.62 -5.98 -2.40
N ASP A 10 2.17 -6.60 -3.50
CA ASP A 10 1.66 -7.98 -3.49
C ASP A 10 2.78 -8.97 -3.23
N ILE A 11 3.91 -8.82 -3.92
CA ILE A 11 5.09 -9.65 -3.72
C ILE A 11 5.61 -9.52 -2.28
N LEU A 12 5.72 -8.30 -1.76
CA LEU A 12 6.17 -8.09 -0.37
C LEU A 12 5.26 -8.76 0.65
N ARG A 13 3.95 -8.75 0.42
CA ARG A 13 2.98 -9.40 1.29
C ARG A 13 3.04 -10.92 1.23
N GLU A 14 3.10 -11.48 0.02
CA GLU A 14 3.12 -12.92 -0.19
C GLU A 14 4.38 -13.57 0.40
N TRP A 15 5.53 -12.89 0.33
CA TRP A 15 6.83 -13.46 0.71
C TRP A 15 7.34 -12.95 2.07
N ARG A 16 6.45 -12.37 2.90
CA ARG A 16 6.81 -11.70 4.15
C ARG A 16 7.59 -12.57 5.13
N ASP A 17 7.19 -13.84 5.27
CA ASP A 17 7.81 -14.78 6.21
C ASP A 17 9.17 -15.29 5.73
N LEU A 18 9.55 -14.97 4.49
CA LEU A 18 10.79 -15.40 3.84
C LEU A 18 11.78 -14.24 3.64
N TRP A 19 11.52 -13.06 4.19
CA TRP A 19 12.46 -11.95 4.09
C TRP A 19 13.81 -12.30 4.73
N PRO A 20 14.92 -11.95 4.07
CA PRO A 20 16.24 -12.32 4.57
C PRO A 20 16.56 -11.59 5.88
N GLY A 21 17.39 -12.23 6.71
CA GLY A 21 18.04 -11.56 7.82
C GLY A 21 19.04 -10.49 7.34
N GLY A 22 19.47 -9.62 8.24
CA GLY A 22 20.44 -8.55 7.95
C GLY A 22 19.80 -7.23 7.51
N LEU A 23 18.47 -7.18 7.40
CA LEU A 23 17.74 -5.92 7.27
C LEU A 23 17.88 -5.10 8.55
N ARG A 24 18.15 -3.81 8.39
CA ARG A 24 18.03 -2.84 9.48
C ARG A 24 16.57 -2.72 9.88
N GLU A 25 16.34 -2.30 11.12
CA GLU A 25 14.99 -2.18 11.67
C GLU A 25 14.09 -1.26 10.82
N GLU A 26 14.63 -0.15 10.33
CA GLU A 26 13.92 0.79 9.44
C GLU A 26 13.54 0.17 8.10
N GLU A 27 14.40 -0.69 7.54
CA GLU A 27 14.14 -1.38 6.27
C GLU A 27 13.03 -2.41 6.47
N TYR A 28 13.13 -3.22 7.53
CA TYR A 28 12.10 -4.21 7.88
C TYR A 28 10.74 -3.54 8.15
N SER A 29 10.73 -2.41 8.87
CA SER A 29 9.53 -1.62 9.14
C SER A 29 8.92 -1.05 7.85
N THR A 30 9.74 -0.50 6.95
CA THR A 30 9.30 0.03 5.67
C THR A 30 8.68 -1.05 4.79
N LEU A 31 9.31 -2.21 4.67
CA LEU A 31 8.78 -3.34 3.91
C LEU A 31 7.45 -3.84 4.50
N ASN A 32 7.33 -3.90 5.83
CA ASN A 32 6.09 -4.27 6.51
C ASN A 32 4.93 -3.30 6.24
N LEU A 33 5.20 -2.00 6.32
CA LEU A 33 4.23 -0.97 5.99
C LEU A 33 3.76 -1.11 4.54
N MET A 34 4.69 -1.35 3.61
CA MET A 34 4.38 -1.56 2.20
C MET A 34 3.53 -2.82 1.97
N ALA A 35 3.87 -3.95 2.59
CA ALA A 35 3.12 -5.20 2.49
C ALA A 35 1.65 -5.08 2.95
N HIS A 36 1.39 -4.27 3.99
CA HIS A 36 0.06 -4.08 4.58
C HIS A 36 -0.71 -2.88 4.00
N CYS A 37 -0.10 -2.11 3.11
CA CYS A 37 -0.71 -0.92 2.55
C CYS A 37 -2.02 -1.26 1.79
N ARG A 38 -3.14 -0.63 2.21
CA ARG A 38 -4.49 -0.84 1.65
C ARG A 38 -5.04 -2.27 1.80
N GLN A 39 -4.59 -3.02 2.81
CA GLN A 39 -5.06 -4.39 3.10
C GLN A 39 -5.88 -4.52 4.40
N GLY A 40 -6.13 -3.40 5.10
CA GLY A 40 -6.99 -3.36 6.30
C GLY A 40 -6.24 -3.55 7.62
N ALA A 41 -5.03 -4.14 7.60
CA ALA A 41 -4.20 -4.29 8.80
C ALA A 41 -3.78 -2.94 9.44
N LEU A 42 -3.81 -1.85 8.66
CA LEU A 42 -3.53 -0.48 9.11
C LEU A 42 -4.80 0.32 9.45
N GLY A 43 -5.93 -0.39 9.61
CA GLY A 43 -7.25 0.20 9.80
C GLY A 43 -7.90 0.66 8.49
N TYR A 44 -9.01 1.39 8.66
CA TYR A 44 -9.84 1.89 7.57
C TYR A 44 -10.15 3.37 7.77
N ASN A 45 -10.26 4.10 6.66
CA ASN A 45 -10.75 5.47 6.64
C ASN A 45 -12.15 5.50 6.02
N GLN A 46 -12.93 6.51 6.39
CA GLN A 46 -14.22 6.79 5.78
C GLN A 46 -14.12 8.09 4.98
N ALA A 47 -14.49 8.05 3.70
CA ALA A 47 -14.72 9.25 2.92
C ALA A 47 -16.23 9.51 2.81
N ARG A 48 -16.58 10.80 2.78
CA ARG A 48 -17.95 11.25 2.49
C ARG A 48 -17.92 12.30 1.39
N CYS A 49 -18.63 12.06 0.31
CA CYS A 49 -18.80 13.05 -0.75
C CYS A 49 -19.62 14.24 -0.22
N GLY A 50 -19.12 15.47 -0.39
CA GLY A 50 -19.83 16.68 0.04
C GLY A 50 -21.11 16.97 -0.76
N GLY A 51 -21.19 16.52 -2.02
CA GLY A 51 -22.33 16.74 -2.90
C GLY A 51 -23.45 15.70 -2.72
N CYS A 52 -23.18 14.44 -3.08
CA CYS A 52 -24.19 13.38 -3.06
C CYS A 52 -24.36 12.68 -1.69
N ARG A 53 -23.54 13.03 -0.69
CA ARG A 53 -23.49 12.42 0.65
C ARG A 53 -23.15 10.92 0.69
N HIS A 54 -22.74 10.33 -0.44
CA HIS A 54 -22.24 8.96 -0.47
C HIS A 54 -21.08 8.79 0.52
N GLN A 55 -21.08 7.68 1.25
CA GLN A 55 -20.05 7.31 2.19
C GLN A 55 -19.40 6.00 1.75
N GLU A 56 -18.08 5.97 1.78
CA GLU A 56 -17.31 4.78 1.48
C GLU A 56 -16.26 4.55 2.56
N TRP A 57 -16.04 3.28 2.89
CA TRP A 57 -14.95 2.85 3.76
C TRP A 57 -13.88 2.20 2.90
N TYR A 58 -12.62 2.55 3.13
CA TYR A 58 -11.50 1.99 2.41
C TYR A 58 -10.33 1.72 3.36
N ALA A 59 -9.57 0.67 3.06
CA ALA A 59 -8.39 0.33 3.84
C ALA A 59 -7.35 1.46 3.78
N SER A 60 -6.81 1.81 4.94
CA SER A 60 -5.83 2.88 5.09
C SER A 60 -4.56 2.62 4.27
N SER A 61 -4.02 3.68 3.68
CA SER A 61 -2.67 3.64 3.10
C SER A 61 -1.62 3.59 4.22
N CYS A 62 -0.42 3.10 3.91
CA CYS A 62 0.63 3.00 4.92
C CYS A 62 1.37 4.33 5.21
N GLY A 63 1.11 5.37 4.41
CA GLY A 63 1.72 6.69 4.58
C GLY A 63 3.23 6.77 4.31
N ASN A 64 3.90 5.64 4.04
CA ASN A 64 5.35 5.64 3.80
C ASN A 64 5.68 6.15 2.39
N ARG A 65 6.61 7.11 2.31
CA ARG A 65 7.07 7.73 1.05
C ARG A 65 7.72 6.75 0.08
N HIS A 66 8.20 5.58 0.52
CA HIS A 66 8.80 4.58 -0.36
C HIS A 66 7.77 3.63 -0.96
N CYS A 67 6.50 3.69 -0.52
CA CYS A 67 5.46 2.78 -0.97
C CYS A 67 4.94 3.16 -2.38
N PRO A 68 5.07 2.27 -3.39
CA PRO A 68 4.54 2.51 -4.73
C PRO A 68 3.03 2.73 -4.75
N ASN A 69 2.26 2.02 -3.90
CA ASN A 69 0.81 2.25 -3.79
C ASN A 69 0.43 3.62 -3.18
N CYS A 70 1.36 4.28 -2.46
CA CYS A 70 1.13 5.61 -1.89
C CYS A 70 1.62 6.73 -2.81
N LEU A 71 2.72 6.49 -3.53
CA LEU A 71 3.28 7.46 -4.49
C LEU A 71 2.73 7.33 -5.90
N GLY A 72 2.24 6.16 -6.32
CA GLY A 72 1.76 5.90 -7.68
C GLY A 72 0.74 6.93 -8.19
N PRO A 73 -0.28 7.32 -7.38
CA PRO A 73 -1.20 8.38 -7.76
C PRO A 73 -0.51 9.74 -7.99
N ARG A 74 0.55 10.05 -7.24
CA ARG A 74 1.34 11.27 -7.40
C ARG A 74 2.26 11.21 -8.61
N GLN A 75 2.84 10.05 -8.94
CA GLN A 75 3.68 9.90 -10.13
C GLN A 75 2.87 10.04 -11.43
N ALA A 76 1.63 9.54 -11.45
CA ALA A 76 0.74 9.68 -12.61
C ALA A 76 0.36 11.15 -12.88
N GLU A 77 0.26 11.97 -11.84
CA GLU A 77 -0.05 13.40 -11.93
C GLU A 77 1.11 14.25 -12.48
N TRP A 78 2.36 13.75 -12.44
CA TRP A 78 3.55 14.49 -12.87
C TRP A 78 4.05 14.08 -14.25
N SER A 79 3.39 13.12 -14.91
CA SER A 79 3.80 12.55 -16.20
C SER A 79 3.14 13.24 -17.41
N GLU A 80 2.85 14.55 -17.30
CA GLU A 80 2.30 15.38 -18.39
C GLU A 80 3.40 16.00 -19.27
#